data_AF-A0A0X3BLG7-F1
#
_entry.id   AF-A0A0X3BLG7-F1
#
_cell.length_a   1.000
_cell.length_b   1.000
_cell.length_c   1.000
_cell.angle_alpha   90.00
_cell.angle_beta   90.00
_cell.angle_gamma   90.00
#
_symmetry.space_group_name_H-M   'P 1'
#
loop_
_entity.id
_entity.type
_entity.pdbx_description
1 polymer ?
#
loop_
_entity_poly.entity_id
_entity_poly.type
_entity_poly.pdbx_seq_one_letter_code
_entity_poly.pdbx_strand_id
1 'polypeptide(L)'
;MADFVQKTVNKTAVRDLTVPIADVTSFDNLIETIIDDNPFGCVGYTGSDGVPVPAVVRNREHYTAKVDFIDGEGKRVGNVSLQSPSITAFNANAAEALANATLAAAMGGDAERNFAGETYYCQLKCHDPSGDDYYVTFTRKTVRISSYQDDAIRTAVETWADAVPALA
;
A
#
# COMPACT_ATOMS: atom_id res chain seq x y z
N MET A 1 25.74 -1.49 -38.67
CA MET A 1 24.87 -2.40 -37.91
C MET A 1 24.52 -1.66 -36.63
N ALA A 2 23.23 -1.45 -36.33
CA ALA A 2 22.85 -0.75 -35.12
C ALA A 2 22.81 -1.78 -33.99
N ASP A 3 23.76 -1.67 -33.05
CA ASP A 3 23.80 -2.55 -31.89
C ASP A 3 22.90 -2.01 -30.78
N PHE A 4 22.26 -2.91 -30.04
CA PHE A 4 21.53 -2.55 -28.84
C PHE A 4 22.50 -2.13 -27.74
N VAL A 5 22.37 -0.89 -27.26
CA VAL A 5 23.11 -0.40 -26.09
C VAL A 5 22.22 -0.52 -24.87
N GLN A 6 22.65 -1.32 -23.91
CA GLN A 6 22.01 -1.41 -22.60
C GLN A 6 22.11 -0.05 -21.90
N LYS A 7 20.97 0.49 -21.46
CA LYS A 7 20.95 1.75 -20.70
C LYS A 7 21.21 1.51 -19.22
N THR A 8 20.27 0.87 -18.52
CA THR A 8 20.38 0.69 -17.07
C THR A 8 19.72 -0.59 -16.56
N VAL A 9 20.21 -1.09 -15.42
CA VAL A 9 19.68 -2.28 -14.74
C VAL A 9 18.92 -1.84 -13.50
N ASN A 10 17.61 -1.99 -13.54
CA ASN A 10 16.74 -1.72 -12.40
C ASN A 10 16.64 -2.95 -11.51
N LYS A 11 16.71 -2.75 -10.19
CA LYS A 11 16.64 -3.81 -9.17
C LYS A 11 15.28 -3.82 -8.47
N THR A 12 15.00 -4.90 -7.75
CA THR A 12 13.83 -5.04 -6.88
C THR A 12 14.20 -5.87 -5.66
N ALA A 13 13.75 -5.43 -4.49
CA ALA A 13 13.91 -6.11 -3.22
C ALA A 13 12.57 -6.17 -2.49
N VAL A 14 12.36 -7.23 -1.71
CA VAL A 14 11.14 -7.44 -0.93
C VAL A 14 11.53 -7.84 0.48
N ARG A 15 10.91 -7.20 1.46
CA ARG A 15 10.89 -7.59 2.87
C ARG A 15 9.50 -8.14 3.19
N ASP A 16 9.43 -9.40 3.58
CA ASP A 16 8.23 -9.98 4.16
C ASP A 16 8.13 -9.61 5.64
N LEU A 17 6.94 -9.21 6.07
CA LEU A 17 6.66 -8.84 7.45
C LEU A 17 6.24 -10.09 8.23
N THR A 18 6.82 -10.27 9.42
CA THR A 18 6.50 -11.41 10.28
C THR A 18 5.07 -11.33 10.83
N VAL A 19 4.63 -10.11 11.13
CA VAL A 19 3.29 -9.78 11.58
C VAL A 19 2.65 -8.84 10.57
N PRO A 20 1.46 -9.19 10.02
CA PRO A 20 0.76 -8.27 9.13
C PRO A 20 0.36 -6.98 9.85
N ILE A 21 0.47 -5.84 9.15
CA ILE A 21 -0.03 -4.56 9.66
C ILE A 21 -1.52 -4.70 10.00
N ALA A 22 -1.86 -4.35 11.24
CA ALA A 22 -3.11 -4.76 11.90
C ALA A 22 -4.36 -4.28 11.14
N ASP A 23 -4.45 -2.98 10.89
CA ASP A 23 -5.62 -2.31 10.34
C ASP A 23 -5.24 -1.14 9.43
N VAL A 24 -6.25 -0.57 8.77
CA VAL A 24 -6.06 0.51 7.79
C VAL A 24 -5.51 1.78 8.46
N THR A 25 -5.82 2.03 9.73
CA THR A 25 -5.35 3.20 10.47
C THR A 25 -3.86 3.09 10.75
N SER A 26 -3.41 1.94 11.24
CA SER A 26 -1.99 1.64 11.46
C SER A 26 -1.20 1.69 10.15
N PHE A 27 -1.80 1.21 9.06
CA PHE A 27 -1.23 1.30 7.73
C PHE A 27 -1.10 2.75 7.27
N ASP A 28 -2.14 3.58 7.45
CA ASP A 28 -2.11 4.98 7.03
C ASP A 28 -1.11 5.81 7.82
N ASN A 29 -1.09 5.65 9.15
CA ASN A 29 -0.12 6.31 10.02
C ASN A 29 1.31 6.03 9.58
N LEU A 30 1.63 4.78 9.24
CA LEU A 30 2.94 4.42 8.71
C LEU A 30 3.27 5.18 7.41
N ILE A 31 2.32 5.27 6.48
CA ILE A 31 2.53 5.96 5.21
C ILE A 31 2.70 7.46 5.42
N GLU A 32 1.86 8.08 6.25
CA GLU A 32 1.95 9.51 6.57
C GLU A 32 3.30 9.84 7.25
N THR A 33 3.76 9.01 8.20
CA THR A 33 5.11 9.18 8.80
C THR A 33 6.22 9.20 7.74
N ILE A 34 6.15 8.37 6.71
CA ILE A 34 7.16 8.36 5.64
C ILE A 34 7.09 9.63 4.79
N ILE A 35 5.88 10.10 4.49
CA ILE A 35 5.67 11.31 3.68
C ILE A 35 6.16 12.56 4.43
N ASP A 36 5.85 12.65 5.72
CA ASP A 36 6.16 13.80 6.56
C ASP A 36 7.65 13.84 6.95
N ASP A 37 8.20 12.72 7.43
CA ASP A 37 9.57 12.68 7.96
C ASP A 37 10.62 12.44 6.86
N ASN A 38 10.20 11.95 5.69
CA ASN A 38 11.06 11.60 4.56
C ASN A 38 12.32 10.81 4.98
N PRO A 39 12.16 9.65 5.62
CA PRO A 39 13.27 8.91 6.21
C PRO A 39 14.28 8.38 5.19
N PHE A 40 13.89 8.33 3.91
CA PHE A 40 14.74 7.86 2.82
C PHE A 40 15.64 8.95 2.23
N GLY A 41 15.47 10.21 2.65
CA GLY A 41 16.24 11.33 2.12
C GLY A 41 15.91 11.69 0.67
N CYS A 42 14.67 11.42 0.23
CA CYS A 42 14.20 11.78 -1.10
C CYS A 42 14.28 13.31 -1.29
N VAL A 43 14.40 13.77 -2.53
CA VAL A 43 14.42 15.21 -2.84
C VAL A 43 13.30 15.56 -3.82
N GLY A 44 12.66 16.69 -3.61
CA GLY A 44 11.69 17.21 -4.56
C GLY A 44 12.38 17.61 -5.86
N TYR A 45 11.64 17.56 -6.97
CA TYR A 45 12.13 17.94 -8.29
C TYR A 45 11.07 18.73 -9.05
N THR A 46 11.47 19.40 -10.14
CA THR A 46 10.51 20.06 -11.03
C THR A 46 10.19 19.14 -12.18
N GLY A 47 8.91 18.83 -12.38
CA GLY A 47 8.42 18.03 -13.49
C GLY A 47 8.72 18.69 -14.83
N SER A 48 8.62 17.91 -15.91
CA SER A 48 8.78 18.42 -17.28
C SER A 48 7.71 19.44 -17.68
N ASP A 49 6.60 19.48 -16.95
CA ASP A 49 5.51 20.46 -17.04
C ASP A 49 5.78 21.75 -16.23
N GLY A 50 6.93 21.83 -15.54
CA GLY A 50 7.30 22.96 -14.68
C GLY A 50 6.66 22.92 -13.30
N VAL A 51 5.94 21.85 -12.95
CA VAL A 51 5.24 21.73 -11.66
C VAL A 51 6.18 21.12 -10.61
N PRO A 52 6.30 21.69 -9.41
CA PRO A 52 7.09 21.09 -8.35
C PRO A 52 6.46 19.78 -7.86
N VAL A 53 7.26 18.71 -7.84
CA VAL A 53 6.90 17.40 -7.31
C VAL A 53 7.54 17.26 -5.92
N PRO A 54 6.78 16.89 -4.87
CA PRO A 54 7.31 16.62 -3.54
C PRO A 54 8.35 15.49 -3.54
N ALA A 55 9.16 15.45 -2.47
CA ALA A 55 10.20 14.43 -2.30
C ALA A 55 9.62 12.99 -2.25
N VAL A 56 8.51 12.81 -1.53
CA VAL A 56 7.77 11.54 -1.42
C VAL A 56 6.34 11.79 -1.87
N VAL A 57 5.83 10.97 -2.79
CA VAL A 57 4.49 11.12 -3.36
C VAL A 57 3.74 9.80 -3.33
N ARG A 58 2.46 9.82 -2.92
CA ARG A 58 1.53 8.69 -3.13
C ARG A 58 1.26 8.53 -4.63
N ASN A 59 1.93 7.58 -5.27
CA ASN A 59 1.82 7.33 -6.71
C ASN A 59 0.57 6.50 -7.06
N ARG A 60 0.30 5.47 -6.24
CA ARG A 60 -0.85 4.60 -6.43
C ARG A 60 -1.27 3.98 -5.12
N GLU A 61 -2.56 4.01 -4.83
CA GLU A 61 -3.12 3.33 -3.67
C GLU A 61 -4.43 2.62 -4.03
N HIS A 62 -4.75 1.58 -3.27
CA HIS A 62 -6.07 0.97 -3.26
C HIS A 62 -6.24 0.11 -2.02
N TYR A 63 -7.47 0.05 -1.54
CA TYR A 63 -7.82 -0.61 -0.29
C TYR A 63 -9.07 -1.47 -0.52
N THR A 64 -9.01 -2.74 -0.15
CA THR A 64 -10.12 -3.68 -0.40
C THR A 64 -10.77 -4.09 0.91
N ALA A 65 -12.00 -3.63 1.12
CA ALA A 65 -12.82 -4.07 2.23
C ALA A 65 -13.39 -5.46 1.96
N LYS A 66 -13.52 -6.28 2.99
CA LYS A 66 -14.15 -7.61 2.93
C LYS A 66 -15.29 -7.66 3.93
N VAL A 67 -16.47 -8.04 3.45
CA VAL A 67 -17.64 -8.31 4.28
C VAL A 67 -18.12 -9.71 3.95
N ASP A 68 -18.17 -10.56 4.96
CA ASP A 68 -18.72 -11.90 4.88
C ASP A 68 -20.19 -11.85 5.31
N PHE A 69 -21.02 -12.74 4.75
CA PHE A 69 -22.40 -12.92 5.18
C PHE A 69 -22.51 -14.27 5.87
N ILE A 70 -22.96 -14.26 7.12
CA ILE A 70 -22.94 -15.41 8.03
C ILE A 70 -24.38 -15.83 8.35
N ASP A 71 -24.69 -17.11 8.25
CA ASP A 71 -26.00 -17.63 8.64
C ASP A 71 -26.15 -17.77 10.16
N GLY A 72 -27.35 -18.14 10.62
CA GLY A 72 -27.64 -18.33 12.05
C GLY A 72 -26.86 -19.47 12.72
N GLU A 73 -26.14 -20.30 11.95
CA GLU A 73 -25.27 -21.37 12.45
C GLU A 73 -23.79 -20.93 12.52
N GLY A 74 -23.48 -19.69 12.14
CA GLY A 74 -22.11 -19.16 12.11
C GLY A 74 -21.33 -19.54 10.85
N LYS A 75 -21.99 -20.09 9.82
CA LYS A 75 -21.35 -20.46 8.57
C LYS A 75 -21.43 -19.32 7.56
N ARG A 76 -20.31 -19.05 6.89
CA ARG A 76 -20.28 -18.10 5.77
C ARG A 76 -21.07 -18.61 4.58
N VAL A 77 -22.12 -17.88 4.19
CA VAL A 77 -23.00 -18.15 3.04
C VAL A 77 -22.71 -17.24 1.85
N GLY A 78 -22.05 -16.10 2.05
CA GLY A 78 -21.67 -15.17 0.99
C GLY A 78 -20.51 -14.26 1.39
N ASN A 79 -19.99 -13.49 0.43
CA ASN A 79 -19.05 -12.40 0.71
C ASN A 79 -19.11 -11.33 -0.38
N VAL A 80 -18.69 -10.12 -0.04
CA VAL A 80 -18.41 -9.05 -0.98
C VAL A 80 -17.00 -8.50 -0.76
N SER A 81 -16.41 -7.97 -1.83
CA SER A 81 -15.08 -7.41 -1.86
C SER A 81 -15.12 -6.06 -2.56
N LEU A 82 -14.80 -4.98 -1.85
CA LEU A 82 -14.96 -3.62 -2.35
C LEU A 82 -13.60 -2.93 -2.41
N GLN A 83 -13.04 -2.86 -3.62
CA GLN A 83 -11.80 -2.13 -3.86
C GLN A 83 -12.11 -0.63 -3.99
N SER A 84 -11.40 0.17 -3.21
CA SER A 84 -11.60 1.61 -3.10
C SER A 84 -10.30 2.35 -3.40
N PRO A 85 -10.36 3.53 -4.04
CA PRO A 85 -9.18 4.29 -4.42
C PRO A 85 -8.56 5.09 -3.26
N SER A 86 -9.22 5.17 -2.11
CA SER A 86 -8.73 5.87 -0.92
C SER A 86 -9.27 5.23 0.36
N ILE A 87 -8.67 5.54 1.51
CA ILE A 87 -9.09 5.04 2.82
C ILE A 87 -10.47 5.57 3.21
N THR A 88 -10.78 6.82 2.87
CA THR A 88 -12.12 7.40 3.09
C THR A 88 -13.18 6.62 2.33
N ALA A 89 -12.95 6.34 1.04
CA ALA A 89 -13.87 5.55 0.23
C ALA A 89 -13.96 4.11 0.73
N PHE A 90 -12.86 3.52 1.17
CA PHE A 90 -12.82 2.18 1.76
C PHE A 90 -13.71 2.07 3.00
N ASN A 91 -13.59 3.01 3.94
CA ASN A 91 -14.41 3.00 5.15
C ASN A 91 -15.90 3.23 4.84
N ALA A 92 -16.21 4.16 3.92
CA ALA A 92 -17.58 4.40 3.49
C ALA A 92 -18.20 3.17 2.81
N ASN A 93 -17.46 2.53 1.88
CA ASN A 93 -17.91 1.35 1.17
C ASN A 93 -18.10 0.14 2.09
N ALA A 94 -17.21 -0.05 3.08
CA ALA A 94 -17.35 -1.09 4.09
C ALA A 94 -18.60 -0.88 4.95
N ALA A 95 -18.85 0.36 5.40
CA ALA A 95 -20.04 0.71 6.18
C ALA A 95 -21.33 0.49 5.38
N GLU A 96 -21.34 0.88 4.10
CA GLU A 96 -22.49 0.67 3.20
C GLU A 96 -22.78 -0.83 3.03
N ALA A 97 -21.76 -1.65 2.79
CA ALA A 97 -21.94 -3.10 2.64
C ALA A 97 -22.50 -3.77 3.90
N LEU A 98 -22.07 -3.33 5.09
CA LEU A 98 -22.57 -3.84 6.37
C LEU A 98 -24.03 -3.43 6.62
N ALA A 99 -24.43 -2.23 6.21
CA ALA A 99 -25.78 -1.71 6.42
C ALA A 99 -26.78 -2.17 5.33
N ASN A 100 -26.31 -2.78 4.25
CA ASN A 100 -27.16 -3.12 3.11
C ASN A 100 -28.02 -4.37 3.35
N ALA A 101 -29.26 -4.14 3.82
CA ALA A 101 -30.24 -5.20 4.07
C ALA A 101 -30.61 -6.01 2.82
N THR A 102 -30.53 -5.41 1.62
CA THR A 102 -30.81 -6.13 0.37
C THR A 102 -29.72 -7.15 0.05
N LEU A 103 -28.45 -6.82 0.28
CA LEU A 103 -27.35 -7.77 0.17
C LEU A 103 -27.48 -8.89 1.21
N ALA A 104 -27.76 -8.56 2.47
CA ALA A 104 -27.97 -9.54 3.53
C ALA A 104 -29.10 -10.54 3.19
N ALA A 105 -30.26 -10.03 2.76
CA ALA A 105 -31.39 -10.86 2.34
C ALA A 105 -31.07 -11.74 1.11
N ALA A 106 -30.34 -11.19 0.13
CA ALA A 106 -29.96 -11.94 -1.07
C ALA A 106 -28.92 -13.04 -0.78
N MET A 107 -28.01 -12.78 0.16
CA MET A 107 -26.97 -13.74 0.58
C MET A 107 -27.49 -14.78 1.58
N GLY A 108 -28.59 -14.48 2.29
CA GLY A 108 -29.19 -15.36 3.27
C GLY A 108 -28.48 -15.38 4.63
N GLY A 109 -27.85 -14.27 5.02
CA GLY A 109 -27.11 -14.15 6.28
C GLY A 109 -26.85 -12.71 6.70
N ASP A 110 -26.35 -12.54 7.92
CA ASP A 110 -25.99 -11.24 8.49
C ASP A 110 -24.60 -10.80 8.05
N ALA A 111 -24.44 -9.51 7.76
CA ALA A 111 -23.18 -8.94 7.28
C ALA A 111 -22.18 -8.75 8.43
N GLU A 112 -20.98 -9.31 8.29
CA GLU A 112 -19.88 -9.19 9.24
C GLU A 112 -18.59 -8.73 8.53
N ARG A 113 -17.87 -7.77 9.13
CA ARG A 113 -16.64 -7.23 8.54
C ARG A 113 -15.48 -8.18 8.79
N ASN A 114 -14.86 -8.64 7.70
CA ASN A 114 -13.70 -9.52 7.75
C ASN A 114 -12.40 -8.69 7.69
N PHE A 115 -12.03 -8.08 8.81
CA PHE A 115 -10.79 -7.30 8.95
C PHE A 115 -9.53 -8.10 8.58
N ALA A 116 -9.49 -9.39 8.91
CA ALA A 116 -8.36 -10.26 8.59
C ALA A 116 -8.16 -10.42 7.08
N GLY A 117 -9.26 -10.42 6.31
CA GLY A 117 -9.27 -10.55 4.85
C GLY A 117 -9.05 -9.25 4.08
N GLU A 118 -9.05 -8.09 4.73
CA GLU A 118 -8.83 -6.81 4.07
C GLU A 118 -7.41 -6.69 3.52
N THR A 119 -7.29 -6.03 2.37
CA THR A 119 -5.99 -5.79 1.71
C THR A 119 -5.74 -4.31 1.52
N TYR A 120 -4.50 -3.89 1.79
CA TYR A 120 -4.04 -2.52 1.65
C TYR A 120 -2.86 -2.49 0.69
N TYR A 121 -2.84 -1.48 -0.16
CA TYR A 121 -1.77 -1.23 -1.09
C TYR A 121 -1.53 0.28 -1.15
N CYS A 122 -0.30 0.69 -0.89
CA CYS A 122 0.17 2.04 -1.17
C CYS A 122 1.55 1.94 -1.81
N GLN A 123 1.73 2.61 -2.94
CA GLN A 123 3.01 2.77 -3.60
C GLN A 123 3.41 4.23 -3.51
N LEU A 124 4.52 4.46 -2.82
CA LEU A 124 5.20 5.74 -2.78
C LEU A 124 6.20 5.83 -3.91
N LYS A 125 6.27 6.98 -4.56
CA LYS A 125 7.37 7.36 -5.45
C LYS A 125 8.35 8.23 -4.65
N CYS A 126 9.62 7.90 -4.76
CA CYS A 126 10.73 8.70 -4.23
C CYS A 126 11.68 9.07 -5.37
N HIS A 127 12.21 10.28 -5.30
CA HIS A 127 13.31 10.73 -6.15
C HIS A 127 14.57 10.85 -5.29
N ASP A 128 15.58 10.03 -5.60
CA ASP A 128 16.85 10.00 -4.88
C ASP A 128 17.74 11.20 -5.25
N PRO A 129 18.57 11.74 -4.33
CA PRO A 129 19.54 12.78 -4.66
C PRO A 129 20.51 12.45 -5.81
N SER A 130 20.76 11.17 -6.10
CA SER A 130 21.54 10.71 -7.25
C SER A 130 20.84 10.89 -8.61
N GLY A 131 19.52 11.18 -8.60
CA GLY A 131 18.66 11.30 -9.78
C GLY A 131 17.82 10.05 -10.08
N ASP A 132 17.94 8.99 -9.28
CA ASP A 132 17.17 7.76 -9.43
C ASP A 132 15.72 7.93 -8.95
N ASP A 133 14.76 7.58 -9.82
CA ASP A 133 13.36 7.41 -9.43
C ASP A 133 13.11 5.97 -9.02
N TYR A 134 12.65 5.75 -7.79
CA TYR A 134 12.29 4.43 -7.29
C TYR A 134 10.95 4.44 -6.57
N TYR A 135 10.43 3.23 -6.33
CA TYR A 135 9.13 3.04 -5.69
C TYR A 135 9.28 2.19 -4.44
N VAL A 136 8.62 2.61 -3.37
CA VAL A 136 8.45 1.80 -2.15
C VAL A 136 6.97 1.44 -2.04
N THR A 137 6.68 0.16 -2.18
CA THR A 137 5.33 -0.38 -2.17
C THR A 137 5.07 -1.11 -0.87
N PHE A 138 4.05 -0.68 -0.15
CA PHE A 138 3.59 -1.25 1.10
C PHE A 138 2.33 -2.06 0.86
N THR A 139 2.31 -3.26 1.41
CA THR A 139 1.09 -4.03 1.64
C THR A 139 1.00 -4.36 3.13
N ARG A 140 -0.08 -5.01 3.56
CA ARG A 140 -0.16 -5.51 4.94
C ARG A 140 0.97 -6.46 5.33
N LYS A 141 1.59 -7.14 4.36
CA LYS A 141 2.53 -8.24 4.61
C LYS A 141 3.92 -8.00 4.04
N THR A 142 4.10 -6.97 3.24
CA THR A 142 5.35 -6.77 2.51
C THR A 142 5.69 -5.31 2.35
N VAL A 143 6.99 -5.03 2.35
CA VAL A 143 7.58 -3.79 1.84
C VAL A 143 8.43 -4.16 0.63
N ARG A 144 8.16 -3.56 -0.52
CA ARG A 144 8.90 -3.80 -1.76
C ARG A 144 9.53 -2.52 -2.25
N ILE A 145 10.81 -2.58 -2.54
CA ILE A 145 11.55 -1.51 -3.24
C ILE A 145 11.72 -1.95 -4.69
N SER A 146 11.41 -1.09 -5.65
CA SER A 146 11.55 -1.40 -7.07
C SER A 146 12.06 -0.22 -7.86
N SER A 147 12.69 -0.50 -9.00
CA SER A 147 13.26 0.49 -9.93
C SER A 147 14.50 1.24 -9.43
N TYR A 148 15.04 0.87 -8.27
CA TYR A 148 16.29 1.43 -7.77
C TYR A 148 17.50 0.84 -8.50
N GLN A 149 18.60 1.60 -8.60
CA GLN A 149 19.86 1.12 -9.18
C GLN A 149 20.97 1.03 -8.13
N ASP A 150 21.09 2.08 -7.31
CA ASP A 150 22.05 2.14 -6.20
C ASP A 150 21.63 1.26 -5.02
N ASP A 151 22.52 0.37 -4.56
CA ASP A 151 22.28 -0.46 -3.38
C ASP A 151 22.27 0.36 -2.07
N ALA A 152 22.75 1.61 -2.09
CA ALA A 152 22.59 2.57 -1.00
C ALA A 152 21.10 2.87 -0.73
N ILE A 153 20.25 2.94 -1.78
CA ILE A 153 18.79 3.11 -1.63
C ILE A 153 18.19 1.95 -0.85
N ARG A 154 18.53 0.71 -1.24
CA ARG A 154 18.06 -0.48 -0.50
C ARG A 154 18.52 -0.43 0.96
N THR A 155 19.79 -0.12 1.19
CA THR A 155 20.38 -0.05 2.54
C THR A 155 19.69 1.00 3.41
N ALA A 156 19.36 2.17 2.85
CA ALA A 156 18.67 3.24 3.57
C ALA A 156 17.25 2.81 3.98
N VAL A 157 16.49 2.21 3.06
CA VAL A 157 15.15 1.71 3.35
C VAL A 157 15.19 0.52 4.33
N GLU A 158 16.18 -0.37 4.22
CA GLU A 158 16.39 -1.48 5.17
C GLU A 158 16.68 -0.96 6.59
N THR A 159 17.59 0.00 6.72
CA THR A 159 17.95 0.62 8.00
C THR A 159 16.74 1.29 8.65
N TRP A 160 15.94 2.03 7.87
CA TRP A 160 14.69 2.60 8.36
C TRP A 160 13.70 1.51 8.78
N ALA A 161 13.49 0.48 7.94
CA ALA A 161 12.52 -0.58 8.22
C ALA A 161 12.86 -1.34 9.50
N ASP A 162 14.15 -1.57 9.79
CA ASP A 162 14.61 -2.20 11.04
C ASP A 162 14.35 -1.34 12.28
N ALA A 163 14.26 -0.02 12.13
CA ALA A 163 13.94 0.90 13.21
C ALA A 163 12.43 1.05 13.46
N VAL A 164 11.58 0.60 12.53
CA VAL A 164 10.12 0.71 12.64
C VAL A 164 9.53 -0.58 13.23
N PRO A 165 9.01 -0.58 14.48
CA PRO A 165 8.52 -1.79 15.12
C PRO A 165 7.40 -2.51 14.37
N ALA A 166 6.58 -1.76 13.62
CA ALA A 166 5.50 -2.32 12.81
C ALA A 166 5.98 -3.13 11.59
N LEU A 167 7.28 -3.06 11.25
CA LEU A 167 7.90 -3.71 10.09
C LEU A 167 8.91 -4.81 10.48
N ALA A 168 8.98 -5.13 11.77
CA ALA A 168 9.88 -6.15 12.33
C ALA A 168 9.54 -7.59 11.91
#